data_AF-A0A2N3F3Q9-F1
#
_entry.id   AF-A0A2N3F3Q9-F1
#
_cell.length_a   1.000
_cell.length_b   1.000
_cell.length_c   1.000
_cell.angle_alpha   90.00
_cell.angle_beta   90.00
_cell.angle_gamma   90.00
#
_symmetry.space_group_name_H-M   'P 1'
#
loop_
_entity.id
_entity.type
_entity.pdbx_description
1 polymer ?
#
loop_
_entity_poly.entity_id
_entity_poly.type
_entity_poly.pdbx_seq_one_letter_code
_entity_poly.pdbx_strand_id
1 'polypeptide(L)'
;MRIRSSIFVLCLAAVLALPGVAYAAKATKDTTSTYALDFTLPTAGKSGCMVCHGDPNLVKVAGEVTSTIFVSVQQLDSSAHKADLCTGCHLDFAYTAPHDNVKGTTDWKSVAKLSCKNCKDHKPQFTEYTAGAHSPAGKPGEAAAVTLAARRATGKPLQVPLCGDCHSSHSIPSKEDTAARAVYRSRGVQICGGCHTVQANNYNDYYHGAAYQQGAADAPTCWDCHGTHLVLPTSDRRSMVNERNLVDTCGQDGCHVNVDEDFLVYAKFIHGRTQMVASNPIRKFYDSARIGIEGVFKTIGSWFGRG
;
A
#
# COMPACT_ATOMS: atom_id res chain seq x y z
N MET A 1 1.47 -26.07 67.11
CA MET A 1 1.49 -24.60 67.29
C MET A 1 0.52 -24.01 66.28
N ARG A 2 -0.57 -23.41 66.77
CA ARG A 2 -1.68 -22.87 65.99
C ARG A 2 -1.29 -21.50 65.42
N ILE A 3 -1.54 -21.26 64.13
CA ILE A 3 -1.87 -19.91 63.65
C ILE A 3 -3.05 -20.06 62.69
N ARG A 4 -4.22 -19.62 63.17
CA ARG A 4 -5.43 -19.40 62.37
C ARG A 4 -5.29 -18.02 61.73
N SER A 5 -5.47 -17.92 60.42
CA SER A 5 -5.77 -16.64 59.76
C SER A 5 -6.90 -16.84 58.77
N SER A 6 -7.99 -16.14 59.06
CA SER A 6 -9.31 -16.18 58.45
C SER A 6 -9.27 -15.72 56.99
N ILE A 7 -9.85 -16.52 56.09
CA ILE A 7 -10.11 -16.11 54.71
C ILE A 7 -11.44 -15.35 54.71
N PHE A 8 -11.36 -14.04 54.49
CA PHE A 8 -12.50 -13.16 54.23
C PHE A 8 -13.01 -13.44 52.81
N VAL A 9 -14.27 -13.86 52.70
CA VAL A 9 -15.00 -13.95 51.43
C VAL A 9 -15.43 -12.52 51.05
N LEU A 10 -14.71 -11.90 50.12
CA LEU A 10 -15.16 -10.69 49.43
C LEU A 10 -15.85 -11.11 48.12
N CYS A 11 -17.19 -11.13 48.13
CA CYS A 11 -17.99 -11.16 46.92
C CYS A 11 -17.84 -9.81 46.20
N LEU A 12 -16.92 -9.72 45.23
CA LEU A 12 -16.92 -8.62 44.26
C LEU A 12 -17.91 -8.96 43.15
N ALA A 13 -19.05 -8.30 43.15
CA ALA A 13 -20.00 -8.33 42.04
C ALA A 13 -19.36 -7.68 40.81
N ALA A 14 -19.06 -8.46 39.78
CA ALA A 14 -18.63 -7.96 38.49
C ALA A 14 -19.84 -7.33 37.77
N VAL A 15 -19.90 -6.00 37.74
CA VAL A 15 -20.80 -5.26 36.87
C VAL A 15 -20.30 -5.42 35.43
N LEU A 16 -20.98 -6.27 34.66
CA LEU A 16 -20.80 -6.39 33.21
C LEU A 16 -21.23 -5.08 32.55
N ALA A 17 -20.28 -4.19 32.29
CA ALA A 17 -20.49 -3.06 31.39
C ALA A 17 -20.61 -3.60 29.96
N LEU A 18 -21.84 -3.63 29.44
CA LEU A 18 -22.10 -3.87 28.02
C LEU A 18 -21.43 -2.75 27.19
N PRO A 19 -20.74 -3.07 26.08
CA PRO A 19 -20.22 -2.05 25.19
C PRO A 19 -21.41 -1.29 24.58
N GLY A 20 -21.57 -0.04 25.00
CA GLY A 20 -22.50 0.88 24.36
C GLY A 20 -22.14 0.99 22.89
N VAL A 21 -23.04 0.52 22.02
CA VAL A 21 -22.98 0.78 20.59
C VAL A 21 -23.12 2.29 20.43
N ALA A 22 -21.99 2.98 20.26
CA ALA A 22 -21.98 4.38 19.88
C ALA A 22 -22.57 4.47 18.48
N TYR A 23 -23.86 4.80 18.39
CA TYR A 23 -24.47 5.22 17.14
C TYR A 23 -23.75 6.48 16.68
N ALA A 24 -22.97 6.36 15.60
CA ALA A 24 -22.47 7.54 14.90
C ALA A 24 -23.69 8.37 14.46
N ALA A 25 -23.78 9.59 14.98
CA ALA A 25 -24.85 10.51 14.61
C ALA A 25 -24.82 10.71 13.08
N LYS A 26 -25.99 10.57 12.45
CA LYS A 26 -26.17 10.81 11.02
C LYS A 26 -25.83 12.27 10.76
N ALA A 27 -24.79 12.54 9.97
CA ALA A 27 -24.35 13.90 9.64
C ALA A 27 -25.48 14.64 8.89
N THR A 28 -26.26 15.43 9.61
CA THR A 28 -27.17 16.40 9.00
C THR A 28 -26.34 17.59 8.54
N LYS A 29 -26.60 18.04 7.32
CA LYS A 29 -25.95 19.17 6.68
C LYS A 29 -26.31 20.46 7.43
N ASP A 30 -25.65 20.74 8.55
CA ASP A 30 -25.72 22.04 9.19
C ASP A 30 -24.82 22.98 8.40
N THR A 31 -25.42 23.68 7.43
CA THR A 31 -24.78 24.68 6.57
C THR A 31 -24.37 25.97 7.30
N THR A 32 -24.40 25.98 8.64
CA THR A 32 -24.27 27.20 9.44
C THR A 32 -23.39 27.09 10.67
N SER A 33 -22.55 26.05 10.78
CA SER A 33 -21.42 26.13 11.74
C SER A 33 -20.41 27.14 11.23
N THR A 34 -20.63 28.42 11.57
CA THR A 34 -19.61 29.45 11.48
C THR A 34 -18.41 28.97 12.29
N TYR A 35 -17.29 28.71 11.62
CA TYR A 35 -16.03 28.61 12.33
C TYR A 35 -15.86 29.93 13.07
N ALA A 36 -16.03 29.91 14.39
CA ALA A 36 -15.51 30.97 15.23
C ALA A 36 -14.00 30.90 15.04
N LEU A 37 -13.48 31.71 14.12
CA LEU A 37 -12.06 31.98 14.00
C LEU A 37 -11.67 32.74 15.26
N ASP A 38 -11.48 32.00 16.35
CA ASP A 38 -10.73 32.49 17.48
C ASP A 38 -9.30 32.71 16.97
N PHE A 39 -8.97 33.97 16.71
CA PHE A 39 -7.66 34.40 16.22
C PHE A 39 -6.60 34.31 17.32
N THR A 40 -6.92 33.76 18.49
CA THR A 40 -5.92 33.35 19.48
C THR A 40 -5.31 32.00 19.04
N LEU A 41 -4.33 32.11 18.15
CA LEU A 41 -3.51 31.02 17.63
C LEU A 41 -3.04 30.07 18.75
N PRO A 42 -3.48 28.80 18.78
CA PRO A 42 -2.82 27.79 19.59
C PRO A 42 -1.46 27.51 18.97
N THR A 43 -0.42 27.88 19.70
CA THR A 43 0.99 27.59 19.44
C THR A 43 1.22 26.11 19.11
N ALA A 44 1.44 25.81 17.82
CA ALA A 44 2.25 24.71 17.27
C ALA A 44 2.14 24.61 15.72
N GLY A 45 1.19 25.32 15.11
CA GLY A 45 1.11 25.46 13.67
C GLY A 45 0.07 26.50 13.30
N LYS A 46 -0.16 26.68 12.01
CA LYS A 46 -1.30 27.39 11.39
C LYS A 46 -1.04 28.85 10.97
N SER A 47 -0.15 29.01 10.00
CA SER A 47 -0.30 30.04 8.95
C SER A 47 -0.72 29.38 7.63
N GLY A 48 -1.45 30.10 6.78
CA GLY A 48 -1.85 29.61 5.45
C GLY A 48 -2.85 28.45 5.49
N CYS A 49 -2.64 27.42 4.66
CA CYS A 49 -3.58 26.30 4.46
C CYS A 49 -3.86 25.50 5.75
N MET A 50 -2.86 25.43 6.65
CA MET A 50 -2.95 24.62 7.86
C MET A 50 -3.90 25.19 8.92
N VAL A 51 -4.35 26.45 8.77
CA VAL A 51 -5.40 27.05 9.62
C VAL A 51 -6.61 26.12 9.72
N CYS A 52 -7.12 25.70 8.56
CA CYS A 52 -8.21 24.74 8.49
C CYS A 52 -7.68 23.31 8.36
N HIS A 53 -6.72 23.05 7.45
CA HIS A 53 -6.30 21.66 7.16
C HIS A 53 -5.56 20.96 8.30
N GLY A 54 -5.05 21.69 9.29
CA GLY A 54 -4.49 21.10 10.51
C GLY A 54 -5.53 20.80 11.59
N ASP A 55 -6.83 20.99 11.35
CA ASP A 55 -7.89 20.60 12.30
C ASP A 55 -8.32 19.14 12.05
N PRO A 56 -8.16 18.22 13.04
CA PRO A 56 -8.59 16.83 12.91
C PRO A 56 -10.10 16.66 12.69
N ASN A 57 -10.90 17.67 13.05
CA ASN A 57 -12.35 17.66 12.85
C ASN A 57 -12.77 18.19 11.47
N LEU A 58 -11.83 18.65 10.64
CA LEU A 58 -12.16 19.17 9.32
C LEU A 58 -12.61 18.04 8.39
N VAL A 59 -13.89 18.09 8.01
CA VAL A 59 -14.52 17.15 7.08
C VAL A 59 -15.10 17.88 5.88
N LYS A 60 -15.03 17.21 4.73
CA LYS A 60 -15.75 17.55 3.51
C LYS A 60 -16.96 16.62 3.39
N VAL A 61 -18.14 17.20 3.20
CA VAL A 61 -19.38 16.46 2.94
C VAL A 61 -19.75 16.63 1.47
N ALA A 62 -19.89 15.52 0.75
CA ALA A 62 -20.33 15.49 -0.64
C ALA A 62 -21.45 14.45 -0.80
N GLY A 63 -22.70 14.91 -0.84
CA GLY A 63 -23.87 14.02 -0.75
C GLY A 63 -23.91 13.34 0.63
N GLU A 64 -23.99 12.01 0.65
CA GLU A 64 -23.94 11.20 1.88
C GLU A 64 -22.50 10.86 2.32
N VAL A 65 -21.50 11.14 1.48
CA VAL A 65 -20.11 10.80 1.77
C VAL A 65 -19.46 11.91 2.59
N THR A 66 -19.03 11.56 3.79
CA THR A 66 -18.18 12.41 4.64
C THR A 66 -16.73 11.92 4.55
N SER A 67 -15.81 12.82 4.23
CA SER A 67 -14.38 12.50 4.15
C SER A 67 -13.58 13.56 4.90
N THR A 68 -12.61 13.14 5.71
CA THR A 68 -11.67 14.09 6.31
C THR A 68 -10.72 14.65 5.25
N ILE A 69 -10.38 15.93 5.39
CA ILE A 69 -9.33 16.61 4.62
C ILE A 69 -8.23 17.14 5.54
N PHE A 70 -8.15 16.58 6.75
CA PHE A 70 -7.12 16.84 7.74
C PHE A 70 -5.74 16.39 7.23
N VAL A 71 -4.73 17.19 7.57
CA VAL A 71 -3.32 16.94 7.37
C VAL A 71 -2.65 17.04 8.72
N SER A 72 -1.98 15.98 9.16
CA SER A 72 -1.22 16.00 10.40
C SER A 72 0.09 16.78 10.20
N VAL A 73 0.32 17.78 11.05
CA VAL A 73 1.57 18.56 11.07
C VAL A 73 2.75 17.63 11.37
N GLN A 74 2.62 16.71 12.32
CA GLN A 74 3.66 15.74 12.66
C GLN A 74 4.03 14.84 11.47
N GLN A 75 3.03 14.40 10.71
CA GLN A 75 3.24 13.61 9.50
C GLN A 75 3.96 14.43 8.42
N LEU A 76 3.55 15.69 8.23
CA LEU A 76 4.19 16.60 7.28
C LEU A 76 5.63 16.92 7.65
N ASP A 77 5.91 17.14 8.94
CA ASP A 77 7.25 17.44 9.46
C ASP A 77 8.24 16.27 9.27
N SER A 78 7.73 15.04 9.17
CA SER A 78 8.53 13.85 8.83
C SER A 78 8.82 13.71 7.34
N SER A 79 8.16 14.50 6.48
CA SER A 79 8.33 14.46 5.03
C SER A 79 9.64 15.13 4.60
N ALA A 80 10.23 14.63 3.52
CA ALA A 80 11.28 15.32 2.78
C ALA A 80 10.82 16.70 2.25
N HIS A 81 9.52 16.87 2.06
CA HIS A 81 8.87 18.06 1.49
C HIS A 81 8.30 18.99 2.58
N LYS A 82 8.69 18.85 3.84
CA LYS A 82 8.15 19.64 4.97
C LYS A 82 8.27 21.15 4.80
N ALA A 83 9.24 21.60 3.99
CA ALA A 83 9.49 23.02 3.70
C ALA A 83 8.79 23.50 2.42
N ASP A 84 8.18 22.60 1.64
CA ASP A 84 7.53 22.97 0.40
C ASP A 84 6.17 23.62 0.65
N LEU A 85 5.83 24.60 -0.19
CA LEU A 85 4.51 25.22 -0.15
C LEU A 85 3.45 24.20 -0.59
N CYS A 86 2.32 24.17 0.12
CA CYS A 86 1.19 23.30 -0.21
C CYS A 86 0.77 23.43 -1.68
N THR A 87 0.75 24.67 -2.20
CA THR A 87 0.39 25.02 -3.57
C THR A 87 1.43 24.58 -4.61
N GLY A 88 2.63 24.16 -4.19
CA GLY A 88 3.62 23.52 -5.06
C GLY A 88 3.14 22.16 -5.59
N CYS A 89 2.32 21.45 -4.81
CA CYS A 89 1.67 20.22 -5.24
C CYS A 89 0.18 20.42 -5.54
N HIS A 90 -0.52 21.22 -4.74
CA HIS A 90 -1.92 21.56 -4.91
C HIS A 90 -2.09 22.71 -5.92
N LEU A 91 -1.69 22.47 -7.17
CA LEU A 91 -1.57 23.49 -8.23
C LEU A 91 -2.88 24.23 -8.55
N ASP A 92 -4.02 23.53 -8.40
CA ASP A 92 -5.34 24.09 -8.72
C ASP A 92 -5.98 24.85 -7.54
N PHE A 93 -5.30 24.95 -6.39
CA PHE A 93 -5.85 25.61 -5.21
C PHE A 93 -5.27 27.02 -5.02
N ALA A 94 -6.15 28.02 -5.02
CA ALA A 94 -5.84 29.36 -4.55
C ALA A 94 -6.14 29.50 -3.05
N TYR A 95 -5.56 30.50 -2.39
CA TYR A 95 -5.83 30.89 -0.98
C TYR A 95 -7.25 31.48 -0.77
N THR A 96 -8.25 31.03 -1.52
CA THR A 96 -9.66 31.41 -1.37
C THR A 96 -10.42 30.28 -0.73
N ALA A 97 -10.94 30.48 0.48
CA ALA A 97 -11.76 29.50 1.19
C ALA A 97 -13.24 29.94 1.25
N PRO A 98 -14.20 29.02 1.15
CA PRO A 98 -14.03 27.62 0.73
C PRO A 98 -13.61 27.52 -0.74
N HIS A 99 -12.87 26.46 -1.10
CA HIS A 99 -12.32 26.26 -2.45
C HIS A 99 -13.40 25.89 -3.51
N ASP A 100 -14.63 26.34 -3.33
CA ASP A 100 -15.82 25.95 -4.10
C ASP A 100 -15.78 26.44 -5.54
N ASN A 101 -14.93 27.43 -5.82
CA ASN A 101 -14.77 28.07 -7.12
C ASN A 101 -13.80 27.36 -8.06
N VAL A 102 -13.14 26.28 -7.65
CA VAL A 102 -12.25 25.56 -8.58
C VAL A 102 -13.07 24.61 -9.45
N LYS A 103 -13.82 25.18 -10.40
CA LYS A 103 -14.59 24.46 -11.42
C LYS A 103 -13.66 23.50 -12.18
N GLY A 104 -13.94 22.20 -12.13
CA GLY A 104 -13.15 21.16 -12.81
C GLY A 104 -12.17 20.36 -11.94
N THR A 105 -12.14 20.58 -10.61
CA THR A 105 -11.25 19.89 -9.65
C THR A 105 -11.76 18.54 -9.12
N THR A 106 -12.63 17.86 -9.85
CA THR A 106 -13.18 16.57 -9.41
C THR A 106 -12.10 15.51 -9.12
N ASP A 107 -10.88 15.68 -9.65
CA ASP A 107 -9.73 14.82 -9.38
C ASP A 107 -8.45 15.60 -9.01
N TRP A 108 -8.56 16.50 -8.02
CA TRP A 108 -7.39 17.23 -7.50
C TRP A 108 -6.29 16.30 -6.96
N LYS A 109 -6.66 15.09 -6.48
CA LYS A 109 -5.70 14.10 -5.95
C LYS A 109 -4.73 13.64 -7.03
N SER A 110 -5.22 13.32 -8.22
CA SER A 110 -4.35 12.95 -9.34
C SER A 110 -3.50 14.12 -9.82
N VAL A 111 -4.04 15.35 -9.83
CA VAL A 111 -3.27 16.55 -10.17
C VAL A 111 -2.10 16.71 -9.20
N ALA A 112 -2.36 16.63 -7.89
CA ALA A 112 -1.33 16.73 -6.87
C ALA A 112 -0.29 15.63 -6.99
N LYS A 113 -0.70 14.37 -7.19
CA LYS A 113 0.23 13.25 -7.37
C LYS A 113 1.06 13.32 -8.66
N LEU A 114 0.59 14.05 -9.69
CA LEU A 114 1.35 14.28 -10.93
C LEU A 114 2.25 15.53 -10.88
N SER A 115 2.08 16.39 -9.89
CA SER A 115 2.86 17.63 -9.75
C SER A 115 4.35 17.38 -9.55
N CYS A 116 4.75 16.21 -9.04
CA CYS A 116 6.14 15.84 -8.78
C CYS A 116 7.03 16.05 -10.03
N LYS A 117 6.50 15.82 -11.24
CA LYS A 117 7.24 16.00 -12.50
C LYS A 117 7.72 17.44 -12.74
N ASN A 118 7.12 18.42 -12.06
CA ASN A 118 7.48 19.83 -12.19
C ASN A 118 8.72 20.18 -11.34
N CYS A 119 9.10 19.32 -10.39
CA CYS A 119 10.27 19.54 -9.53
C CYS A 119 11.54 18.95 -10.17
N LYS A 120 12.65 19.69 -10.08
CA LYS A 120 13.93 19.34 -10.72
C LYS A 120 14.42 17.94 -10.30
N ASP A 121 14.37 17.65 -9.01
CA ASP A 121 14.93 16.41 -8.42
C ASP A 121 14.10 15.16 -8.72
N HIS A 122 12.94 15.33 -9.35
CA HIS A 122 12.03 14.25 -9.75
C HIS A 122 11.94 14.05 -11.26
N LYS A 123 12.58 14.90 -12.07
CA LYS A 123 12.55 14.78 -13.54
C LYS A 123 13.13 13.43 -14.01
N PRO A 124 14.29 12.96 -13.52
CA PRO A 124 14.83 11.66 -13.96
C PRO A 124 13.89 10.49 -13.64
N GLN A 125 13.33 10.47 -12.42
CA GLN A 125 12.40 9.44 -11.97
C GLN A 125 11.12 9.48 -12.80
N PHE A 126 10.63 10.66 -13.15
CA PHE A 126 9.47 10.81 -14.03
C PHE A 126 9.75 10.30 -15.45
N THR A 127 10.95 10.52 -15.98
CA THR A 127 11.37 9.96 -17.28
C THR A 127 11.39 8.44 -17.25
N GLU A 128 11.97 7.83 -16.23
CA GLU A 128 11.96 6.36 -16.06
C GLU A 128 10.53 5.80 -15.90
N TYR A 129 9.75 6.43 -15.02
CA TYR A 129 8.37 6.05 -14.74
C TYR A 129 7.48 6.10 -15.98
N THR A 130 7.62 7.12 -16.82
CA THR A 130 6.85 7.24 -18.07
C THR A 130 7.30 6.30 -19.18
N ALA A 131 8.52 5.73 -19.08
CA ALA A 131 9.01 4.70 -19.98
C ALA A 131 8.60 3.27 -19.55
N GLY A 132 8.09 3.10 -18.33
CA GLY A 132 7.68 1.83 -17.76
C GLY A 132 6.23 1.42 -18.03
N ALA A 133 5.86 0.23 -17.56
CA ALA A 133 4.53 -0.35 -17.62
C ALA A 133 3.48 0.44 -16.82
N HIS A 134 3.91 1.25 -15.84
CA HIS A 134 3.06 2.11 -15.03
C HIS A 134 2.90 3.52 -15.61
N SER A 135 3.38 3.76 -16.83
CA SER A 135 3.31 5.07 -17.46
C SER A 135 1.87 5.57 -17.49
N PRO A 136 1.62 6.77 -16.94
CA PRO A 136 0.32 7.36 -17.02
C PRO A 136 0.05 7.84 -18.43
N ALA A 137 0.97 7.76 -19.41
CA ALA A 137 0.82 8.09 -20.84
C ALA A 137 0.26 6.92 -21.70
N GLY A 138 0.21 5.69 -21.16
CA GLY A 138 -0.09 4.49 -21.96
C GLY A 138 1.08 4.10 -22.86
N LYS A 139 0.95 3.02 -23.65
CA LYS A 139 1.99 2.64 -24.62
C LYS A 139 1.93 3.48 -25.90
N PRO A 140 3.04 3.62 -26.65
CA PRO A 140 3.01 4.25 -27.98
C PRO A 140 1.97 3.58 -28.89
N GLY A 141 1.04 4.36 -29.43
CA GLY A 141 -0.03 3.86 -30.30
C GLY A 141 -1.28 3.35 -29.57
N GLU A 142 -1.26 3.21 -28.24
CA GLU A 142 -2.50 3.14 -27.47
C GLU A 142 -3.10 4.54 -27.38
N ALA A 143 -4.43 4.65 -27.53
CA ALA A 143 -5.10 5.86 -27.13
C ALA A 143 -4.69 6.11 -25.69
N ALA A 144 -4.07 7.26 -25.44
CA ALA A 144 -3.78 7.70 -24.12
C ALA A 144 -5.03 7.42 -23.26
N ALA A 145 -4.93 6.52 -22.27
CA ALA A 145 -5.76 6.59 -21.06
C ALA A 145 -5.64 7.97 -20.34
N VAL A 146 -5.22 9.03 -21.03
CA VAL A 146 -4.27 10.08 -20.61
C VAL A 146 -4.57 11.37 -21.36
N THR A 147 -5.84 11.69 -21.39
CA THR A 147 -6.10 12.99 -20.83
C THR A 147 -6.71 12.74 -19.47
N LEU A 148 -6.39 13.56 -18.48
CA LEU A 148 -7.24 13.64 -17.28
C LEU A 148 -8.73 13.75 -17.69
N ALA A 149 -9.03 14.32 -18.87
CA ALA A 149 -10.34 14.34 -19.50
C ALA A 149 -10.89 12.95 -19.90
N ALA A 150 -10.12 12.07 -20.55
CA ALA A 150 -10.52 10.68 -20.81
C ALA A 150 -10.70 9.87 -19.51
N ARG A 151 -9.90 10.19 -18.47
CA ARG A 151 -10.05 9.64 -17.11
C ARG A 151 -11.33 10.13 -16.43
N ARG A 152 -11.70 11.41 -16.62
CA ARG A 152 -12.97 12.02 -16.14
C ARG A 152 -14.20 11.42 -16.81
N ALA A 153 -14.11 11.02 -18.09
CA ALA A 153 -15.26 10.55 -18.88
C ALA A 153 -15.78 9.15 -18.50
N THR A 154 -14.94 8.31 -17.87
CA THR A 154 -15.30 6.90 -17.61
C THR A 154 -15.77 6.62 -16.19
N GLY A 155 -15.57 7.55 -15.25
CA GLY A 155 -15.95 7.37 -13.84
C GLY A 155 -15.25 6.21 -13.10
N LYS A 156 -14.24 5.57 -13.72
CA LYS A 156 -13.53 4.43 -13.16
C LYS A 156 -12.22 4.87 -12.49
N PRO A 157 -11.83 4.25 -11.36
CA PRO A 157 -10.55 4.53 -10.72
C PRO A 157 -9.37 4.24 -11.67
N LEU A 158 -8.28 4.97 -11.45
CA LEU A 158 -7.02 4.83 -12.18
C LEU A 158 -6.60 3.36 -12.27
N GLN A 159 -6.34 2.85 -13.48
CA GLN A 159 -5.76 1.51 -13.66
C GLN A 159 -4.22 1.50 -13.64
N VAL A 160 -3.60 2.65 -13.39
CA VAL A 160 -2.14 2.79 -13.27
C VAL A 160 -1.82 3.60 -12.01
N PRO A 161 -0.84 3.21 -11.20
CA PRO A 161 -0.47 3.95 -9.98
C PRO A 161 0.23 5.27 -10.33
N LEU A 162 0.05 6.31 -9.51
CA LEU A 162 0.80 7.57 -9.52
C LEU A 162 1.85 7.59 -8.39
N CYS A 163 2.71 8.61 -8.39
CA CYS A 163 3.82 8.75 -7.43
C CYS A 163 3.40 8.49 -5.98
N GLY A 164 2.28 9.12 -5.55
CA GLY A 164 1.79 9.00 -4.18
C GLY A 164 1.09 7.68 -3.83
N ASP A 165 0.79 6.83 -4.81
CA ASP A 165 0.25 5.49 -4.55
C ASP A 165 1.34 4.54 -4.02
N CYS A 166 2.60 4.78 -4.42
CA CYS A 166 3.76 4.07 -3.88
C CYS A 166 4.42 4.83 -2.72
N HIS A 167 4.57 6.14 -2.83
CA HIS A 167 5.37 6.96 -1.89
C HIS A 167 4.57 7.62 -0.76
N SER A 168 3.26 7.41 -0.62
CA SER A 168 2.39 8.27 0.22
C SER A 168 2.40 9.72 -0.29
N SER A 169 1.72 10.64 0.40
CA SER A 169 1.64 12.06 -0.03
C SER A 169 2.21 13.00 1.01
N HIS A 170 1.59 13.14 2.17
CA HIS A 170 2.07 14.08 3.19
C HIS A 170 3.16 13.52 4.11
N SER A 171 3.69 12.32 3.85
CA SER A 171 4.73 11.69 4.68
C SER A 171 5.76 10.96 3.84
N ILE A 172 6.10 11.52 2.67
CA ILE A 172 7.13 10.96 1.79
C ILE A 172 8.49 11.18 2.48
N PRO A 173 9.17 10.13 2.98
CA PRO A 173 10.42 10.31 3.70
C PRO A 173 11.56 10.68 2.75
N SER A 174 12.66 11.18 3.31
CA SER A 174 13.89 11.40 2.55
C SER A 174 14.49 10.09 2.07
N LYS A 175 15.08 10.08 0.87
CA LYS A 175 15.87 8.93 0.38
C LYS A 175 17.13 8.67 1.20
N GLU A 176 17.58 9.66 1.97
CA GLU A 176 18.73 9.54 2.86
C GLU A 176 18.36 8.94 4.23
N ASP A 177 17.05 8.83 4.54
CA ASP A 177 16.58 8.21 5.77
C ASP A 177 16.60 6.68 5.62
N THR A 178 17.62 6.05 6.19
CA THR A 178 17.82 4.60 6.14
C THR A 178 16.75 3.82 6.90
N ALA A 179 16.23 4.37 8.00
CA ALA A 179 15.17 3.75 8.78
C ALA A 179 13.84 3.78 8.00
N ALA A 180 13.51 4.92 7.40
CA ALA A 180 12.33 5.01 6.55
C ALA A 180 12.45 4.11 5.31
N ARG A 181 13.64 3.99 4.71
CA ARG A 181 13.89 3.03 3.62
C ARG A 181 13.65 1.58 4.04
N ALA A 182 14.08 1.19 5.24
CA ALA A 182 13.80 -0.15 5.76
C ALA A 182 12.29 -0.38 5.96
N VAL A 183 11.56 0.63 6.45
CA VAL A 183 10.09 0.58 6.56
C VAL A 183 9.42 0.48 5.19
N TYR A 184 9.88 1.21 4.17
CA TYR A 184 9.36 1.06 2.82
C TYR A 184 9.63 -0.34 2.28
N ARG A 185 10.85 -0.86 2.46
CA ARG A 185 11.21 -2.23 2.07
C ARG A 185 10.29 -3.27 2.70
N SER A 186 9.99 -3.17 3.99
CA SER A 186 9.08 -4.12 4.67
C SER A 186 7.62 -4.01 4.21
N ARG A 187 7.25 -2.90 3.58
CA ARG A 187 5.91 -2.67 3.00
C ARG A 187 5.83 -2.95 1.50
N GLY A 188 6.89 -3.45 0.85
CA GLY A 188 6.89 -3.69 -0.60
C GLY A 188 5.76 -4.59 -1.09
N VAL A 189 5.46 -5.68 -0.39
CA VAL A 189 4.30 -6.54 -0.70
C VAL A 189 2.97 -5.79 -0.60
N GLN A 190 2.84 -4.83 0.33
CA GLN A 190 1.62 -4.03 0.49
C GLN A 190 1.50 -2.98 -0.62
N ILE A 191 2.60 -2.31 -0.95
CA ILE A 191 2.68 -1.28 -2.00
C ILE A 191 2.34 -1.90 -3.36
N CYS A 192 3.03 -2.97 -3.75
CA CYS A 192 2.83 -3.61 -5.04
C CYS A 192 1.58 -4.48 -5.06
N GLY A 193 1.33 -5.24 -3.99
CA GLY A 193 0.22 -6.17 -3.85
C GLY A 193 -1.15 -5.51 -3.73
N GLY A 194 -1.22 -4.20 -3.45
CA GLY A 194 -2.46 -3.43 -3.51
C GLY A 194 -3.13 -3.48 -4.91
N CYS A 195 -2.32 -3.63 -5.96
CA CYS A 195 -2.81 -3.85 -7.33
C CYS A 195 -2.46 -5.26 -7.86
N HIS A 196 -1.28 -5.79 -7.53
CA HIS A 196 -0.77 -7.07 -8.01
C HIS A 196 -1.05 -8.22 -7.02
N THR A 197 -2.32 -8.42 -6.68
CA THR A 197 -2.74 -9.37 -5.63
C THR A 197 -2.33 -10.82 -5.94
N VAL A 198 -2.45 -11.25 -7.20
CA VAL A 198 -2.08 -12.60 -7.64
C VAL A 198 -0.58 -12.84 -7.47
N GLN A 199 0.25 -11.90 -7.96
CA GLN A 199 1.70 -12.00 -7.85
C GLN A 199 2.15 -11.93 -6.39
N ALA A 200 1.59 -11.03 -5.59
CA ALA A 200 1.89 -10.91 -4.16
C ALA A 200 1.59 -12.21 -3.40
N ASN A 201 0.44 -12.84 -3.68
CA ASN A 201 0.08 -14.12 -3.05
C ASN A 201 1.04 -15.24 -3.43
N ASN A 202 1.41 -15.35 -4.71
CA ASN A 202 2.35 -16.39 -5.14
C ASN A 202 3.81 -16.12 -4.71
N TYR A 203 4.20 -14.86 -4.51
CA TYR A 203 5.49 -14.50 -3.94
C TYR A 203 5.61 -14.97 -2.50
N ASN A 204 4.58 -14.65 -1.70
CA ASN A 204 4.48 -15.00 -0.29
C ASN A 204 4.51 -16.51 -0.04
N ASP A 205 4.09 -17.32 -1.01
CA ASP A 205 4.09 -18.79 -0.91
C ASP A 205 5.42 -19.44 -1.33
N TYR A 206 6.52 -18.69 -1.52
CA TYR A 206 7.82 -19.30 -1.87
C TYR A 206 8.99 -18.75 -1.07
N TYR A 207 10.21 -19.25 -1.31
CA TYR A 207 11.39 -19.02 -0.45
C TYR A 207 11.67 -17.52 -0.17
N HIS A 208 11.70 -16.68 -1.20
CA HIS A 208 11.93 -15.24 -1.03
C HIS A 208 10.81 -14.56 -0.23
N GLY A 209 9.54 -14.85 -0.57
CA GLY A 209 8.42 -14.26 0.16
C GLY A 209 8.29 -14.76 1.59
N ALA A 210 8.58 -16.03 1.84
CA ALA A 210 8.60 -16.60 3.19
C ALA A 210 9.70 -15.96 4.06
N ALA A 211 10.89 -15.72 3.49
CA ALA A 211 11.97 -15.01 4.19
C ALA A 211 11.61 -13.53 4.42
N TYR A 212 11.06 -12.86 3.41
CA TYR A 212 10.59 -11.48 3.49
C TYR A 212 9.52 -11.31 4.57
N GLN A 213 8.55 -12.22 4.66
CA GLN A 213 7.50 -12.22 5.69
C GLN A 213 8.06 -12.40 7.11
N GLN A 214 9.19 -13.10 7.24
CA GLN A 214 9.90 -13.25 8.50
C GLN A 214 10.79 -12.03 8.83
N GLY A 215 10.81 -11.01 7.96
CA GLY A 215 11.58 -9.78 8.17
C GLY A 215 13.08 -9.94 7.91
N ALA A 216 13.49 -10.96 7.16
CA ALA A 216 14.88 -11.12 6.75
C ALA A 216 15.35 -9.90 5.95
N ALA A 217 16.42 -9.25 6.39
CA ALA A 217 16.88 -7.97 5.84
C ALA A 217 17.43 -8.09 4.42
N ASP A 218 17.90 -9.28 4.06
CA ASP A 218 18.45 -9.67 2.77
C ASP A 218 17.41 -10.34 1.84
N ALA A 219 16.16 -10.54 2.30
CA ALA A 219 15.12 -11.06 1.42
C ALA A 219 14.76 -10.02 0.34
N PRO A 220 14.77 -10.41 -0.95
CA PRO A 220 14.54 -9.48 -2.04
C PRO A 220 13.07 -9.08 -2.09
N THR A 221 12.78 -7.78 -2.15
CA THR A 221 11.41 -7.28 -2.35
C THR A 221 11.11 -7.09 -3.85
N CYS A 222 9.88 -6.69 -4.18
CA CYS A 222 9.38 -6.68 -5.56
C CYS A 222 10.29 -5.91 -6.53
N TRP A 223 10.78 -4.74 -6.13
CA TRP A 223 11.62 -3.89 -6.97
C TRP A 223 13.08 -4.32 -7.08
N ASP A 224 13.54 -5.25 -6.25
CA ASP A 224 14.91 -5.78 -6.37
C ASP A 224 15.04 -6.59 -7.67
N CYS A 225 13.98 -7.30 -8.06
CA CYS A 225 13.91 -7.97 -9.35
C CYS A 225 13.23 -7.13 -10.44
N HIS A 226 12.18 -6.36 -10.13
CA HIS A 226 11.38 -5.67 -11.16
C HIS A 226 11.81 -4.22 -11.46
N GLY A 227 12.74 -3.65 -10.69
CA GLY A 227 13.10 -2.24 -10.76
C GLY A 227 12.15 -1.34 -9.94
N THR A 228 12.54 -0.05 -9.81
CA THR A 228 11.81 0.94 -8.99
C THR A 228 10.91 1.84 -9.83
N HIS A 229 11.46 2.91 -10.42
CA HIS A 229 10.69 3.80 -11.29
C HIS A 229 10.56 3.24 -12.71
N LEU A 230 11.57 2.54 -13.22
CA LEU A 230 11.51 1.81 -14.50
C LEU A 230 11.07 0.35 -14.27
N VAL A 231 9.77 0.12 -14.14
CA VAL A 231 9.19 -1.23 -14.10
C VAL A 231 8.75 -1.62 -15.50
N LEU A 232 9.28 -2.73 -16.03
CA LEU A 232 9.01 -3.19 -17.39
C LEU A 232 8.34 -4.58 -17.39
N PRO A 233 7.47 -4.88 -18.37
CA PRO A 233 6.86 -6.21 -18.49
C PRO A 233 7.95 -7.26 -18.75
N THR A 234 7.71 -8.51 -18.33
CA THR A 234 8.68 -9.62 -18.49
C THR A 234 9.05 -9.89 -19.95
N SER A 235 8.18 -9.54 -20.90
CA SER A 235 8.46 -9.65 -22.34
C SER A 235 9.34 -8.55 -22.91
N ASP A 236 9.50 -7.40 -22.21
CA ASP A 236 10.43 -6.37 -22.63
C ASP A 236 11.86 -6.84 -22.36
N ARG A 237 12.65 -6.87 -23.41
CA ARG A 237 14.07 -7.23 -23.41
C ARG A 237 14.89 -6.43 -22.37
N ARG A 238 14.54 -5.19 -22.07
CA ARG A 238 15.22 -4.36 -21.07
C ARG A 238 14.75 -4.64 -19.63
N SER A 239 13.69 -5.43 -19.44
CA SER A 239 13.20 -5.79 -18.12
C SER A 239 14.20 -6.67 -17.39
N MET A 240 14.50 -6.35 -16.14
CA MET A 240 15.36 -7.17 -15.29
C MET A 240 14.84 -8.61 -15.15
N VAL A 241 13.52 -8.80 -15.16
CA VAL A 241 12.88 -10.13 -15.13
C VAL A 241 12.60 -10.72 -16.52
N ASN A 242 13.21 -10.18 -17.58
CA ASN A 242 13.23 -10.86 -18.87
C ASN A 242 14.15 -12.08 -18.77
N GLU A 243 13.77 -13.19 -19.41
CA GLU A 243 14.51 -14.46 -19.39
C GLU A 243 16.01 -14.28 -19.62
N ARG A 244 16.39 -13.40 -20.56
CA ARG A 244 17.79 -13.14 -20.91
C ARG A 244 18.60 -12.35 -19.87
N ASN A 245 17.93 -11.71 -18.91
CA ASN A 245 18.56 -10.86 -17.88
C ASN A 245 18.46 -11.50 -16.48
N LEU A 246 17.88 -12.70 -16.37
CA LEU A 246 17.66 -13.35 -15.08
C LEU A 246 18.97 -13.76 -14.41
N VAL A 247 19.99 -14.17 -15.19
CA VAL A 247 21.33 -14.45 -14.65
C VAL A 247 21.88 -13.22 -13.93
N ASP A 248 21.84 -12.06 -14.59
CA ASP A 248 22.32 -10.80 -14.01
C ASP A 248 21.46 -10.34 -12.82
N THR A 249 20.14 -10.54 -12.89
CA THR A 249 19.21 -10.12 -11.84
C THR A 249 19.32 -10.98 -10.58
N CYS A 250 19.45 -12.30 -10.74
CA CYS A 250 19.67 -13.20 -9.61
C CYS A 250 21.11 -13.10 -9.07
N GLY A 251 22.07 -12.78 -9.94
CA GLY A 251 23.48 -12.58 -9.62
C GLY A 251 23.83 -11.18 -9.09
N GLN A 252 22.83 -10.35 -8.78
CA GLN A 252 23.04 -9.07 -8.12
C GLN A 252 23.81 -9.25 -6.80
N ASP A 253 24.60 -8.24 -6.44
CA ASP A 253 25.39 -8.26 -5.22
C ASP A 253 24.50 -8.48 -3.99
N GLY A 254 24.91 -9.43 -3.14
CA GLY A 254 24.17 -9.85 -1.96
C GLY A 254 23.02 -10.85 -2.20
N CYS A 255 22.76 -11.29 -3.44
CA CYS A 255 21.70 -12.25 -3.76
C CYS A 255 22.22 -13.70 -3.89
N HIS A 256 22.74 -14.08 -5.07
CA HIS A 256 23.22 -15.44 -5.34
C HIS A 256 24.59 -15.42 -6.02
N VAL A 257 25.42 -16.39 -5.66
CA VAL A 257 26.75 -16.60 -6.27
C VAL A 257 26.69 -17.70 -7.33
N ASN A 258 27.54 -17.59 -8.36
CA ASN A 258 27.65 -18.57 -9.45
C ASN A 258 26.30 -18.85 -10.16
N VAL A 259 25.55 -17.79 -10.47
CA VAL A 259 24.30 -17.91 -11.21
C VAL A 259 24.59 -18.21 -12.68
N ASP A 260 23.98 -19.26 -13.20
CA ASP A 260 23.98 -19.67 -14.61
C ASP A 260 22.57 -20.10 -15.05
N GLU A 261 22.44 -20.56 -16.30
CA GLU A 261 21.14 -21.00 -16.84
C GLU A 261 20.56 -22.22 -16.10
N ASP A 262 21.41 -23.09 -15.55
CA ASP A 262 20.96 -24.26 -14.78
C ASP A 262 20.39 -23.83 -13.43
N PHE A 263 20.95 -22.79 -12.80
CA PHE A 263 20.39 -22.17 -11.60
C PHE A 263 18.97 -21.63 -11.84
N LEU A 264 18.69 -21.09 -13.03
CA LEU A 264 17.40 -20.48 -13.37
C LEU A 264 16.23 -21.48 -13.46
N VAL A 265 16.50 -22.79 -13.41
CA VAL A 265 15.44 -23.82 -13.33
C VAL A 265 14.49 -23.58 -12.15
N TYR A 266 14.96 -22.93 -11.07
CA TYR A 266 14.12 -22.57 -9.93
C TYR A 266 13.39 -21.23 -10.09
N ALA A 267 13.85 -20.35 -10.99
CA ALA A 267 13.30 -19.00 -11.16
C ALA A 267 11.81 -19.04 -11.56
N LYS A 268 11.37 -20.05 -12.31
CA LYS A 268 9.95 -20.25 -12.65
C LYS A 268 9.02 -20.34 -11.44
N PHE A 269 9.51 -20.75 -10.27
CA PHE A 269 8.70 -20.85 -9.05
C PHE A 269 8.40 -19.50 -8.41
N ILE A 270 9.19 -18.47 -8.75
CA ILE A 270 8.93 -17.09 -8.33
C ILE A 270 7.59 -16.66 -8.96
N HIS A 271 6.62 -16.30 -8.12
CA HIS A 271 5.22 -16.02 -8.50
C HIS A 271 4.46 -17.17 -9.22
N GLY A 272 5.06 -18.35 -9.37
CA GLY A 272 4.50 -19.47 -10.14
C GLY A 272 4.30 -20.77 -9.35
N ARG A 273 4.75 -20.85 -8.09
CA ARG A 273 4.70 -22.08 -7.28
C ARG A 273 3.31 -22.68 -7.23
N THR A 274 2.30 -21.92 -6.83
CA THR A 274 0.91 -22.40 -6.70
C THR A 274 0.43 -23.06 -7.99
N GLN A 275 0.64 -22.39 -9.12
CA GLN A 275 0.22 -22.90 -10.44
C GLN A 275 1.00 -24.16 -10.82
N MET A 276 2.30 -24.20 -10.58
CA MET A 276 3.13 -25.38 -10.89
C MET A 276 2.87 -26.57 -9.99
N VAL A 277 2.59 -26.35 -8.70
CA VAL A 277 2.17 -27.40 -7.78
C VAL A 277 0.82 -27.95 -8.21
N ALA A 278 -0.13 -27.06 -8.54
CA ALA A 278 -1.46 -27.43 -8.99
C ALA A 278 -1.47 -28.14 -10.35
N SER A 279 -0.50 -27.88 -11.23
CA SER A 279 -0.38 -28.56 -12.52
C SER A 279 0.43 -29.86 -12.47
N ASN A 280 1.13 -30.16 -11.37
CA ASN A 280 1.99 -31.33 -11.26
C ASN A 280 1.16 -32.63 -11.10
N PRO A 281 1.22 -33.57 -12.07
CA PRO A 281 0.42 -34.79 -12.05
C PRO A 281 0.81 -35.75 -10.91
N ILE A 282 2.09 -35.81 -10.54
CA ILE A 282 2.57 -36.64 -9.43
C ILE A 282 2.00 -36.09 -8.11
N ARG A 283 1.99 -34.77 -7.95
CA ARG A 283 1.41 -34.14 -6.76
C ARG A 283 -0.09 -34.41 -6.66
N LYS A 284 -0.83 -34.29 -7.76
CA LYS A 284 -2.27 -34.63 -7.78
C LYS A 284 -2.53 -36.08 -7.39
N PHE A 285 -1.73 -37.01 -7.91
CA PHE A 285 -1.82 -38.43 -7.55
C PHE A 285 -1.56 -38.64 -6.05
N TYR A 286 -0.47 -38.07 -5.54
CA TYR A 286 -0.13 -38.14 -4.12
C TYR A 286 -1.24 -37.57 -3.22
N ASP A 287 -1.75 -36.38 -3.54
CA ASP A 287 -2.82 -35.75 -2.75
C ASP A 287 -4.11 -36.58 -2.78
N SER A 288 -4.45 -37.19 -3.92
CA SER A 288 -5.60 -38.08 -4.04
C SER A 288 -5.43 -39.36 -3.22
N ALA A 289 -4.24 -39.97 -3.25
CA ALA A 289 -3.93 -41.15 -2.44
C ALA A 289 -3.97 -40.83 -0.94
N ARG A 290 -3.40 -39.70 -0.53
CA ARG A 290 -3.43 -39.21 0.86
C ARG A 290 -4.86 -39.01 1.36
N ILE A 291 -5.71 -38.32 0.59
CA ILE A 291 -7.12 -38.09 0.93
C ILE A 291 -7.87 -39.42 1.04
N GLY A 292 -7.61 -40.37 0.12
CA GLY A 292 -8.19 -41.71 0.18
C GLY A 292 -7.81 -42.44 1.47
N ILE A 293 -6.53 -42.44 1.83
CA ILE A 293 -6.01 -43.07 3.06
C ILE A 293 -6.61 -42.39 4.31
N GLU A 294 -6.62 -41.06 4.37
CA GLU A 294 -7.24 -40.30 5.47
C GLU A 294 -8.74 -40.58 5.61
N GLY A 295 -9.46 -40.73 4.49
CA GLY A 295 -10.86 -41.13 4.45
C GLY A 295 -11.10 -42.51 5.04
N VAL A 296 -10.22 -43.47 4.73
CA VAL A 296 -10.25 -44.82 5.33
C VAL A 296 -10.02 -44.74 6.84
N PHE A 297 -8.98 -44.04 7.30
CA PHE A 297 -8.71 -43.88 8.73
C PHE A 297 -9.84 -43.18 9.48
N LYS A 298 -10.46 -42.15 8.89
CA LYS A 298 -11.62 -41.46 9.48
C LYS A 298 -12.83 -42.38 9.59
N THR A 299 -13.06 -43.21 8.58
CA THR A 299 -14.14 -44.21 8.58
C THR A 299 -13.91 -45.24 9.68
N ILE A 300 -12.71 -45.80 9.77
CA ILE A 300 -12.33 -46.76 10.82
C ILE A 300 -12.44 -46.10 12.20
N GLY A 301 -11.92 -44.89 12.40
CA GLY A 301 -12.02 -44.15 13.67
C GLY A 301 -13.46 -43.90 14.11
N SER A 302 -14.39 -43.72 13.17
CA SER A 302 -15.82 -43.56 13.48
C SER A 302 -16.47 -44.83 14.04
N TRP A 303 -15.91 -46.01 13.75
CA TRP A 303 -16.38 -47.29 14.30
C TRP A 303 -15.96 -47.49 15.76
N PHE A 304 -14.89 -46.80 16.20
CA PHE A 304 -14.34 -46.92 17.55
C PHE A 304 -14.59 -45.67 18.43
N GLY A 305 -15.19 -44.62 17.87
CA GLY A 305 -15.39 -43.30 18.50
C GLY A 305 -16.79 -42.99 19.01
N ARG A 306 -17.58 -44.00 19.44
CA ARG A 306 -18.76 -43.80 20.30
C ARG A 306 -18.70 -44.76 21.48
N GLY A 307 -18.26 -44.23 22.61
CA GLY A 307 -18.30 -44.83 23.94
C GLY A 307 -18.19 -43.71 24.96
#